data_AF-A0A529X6X2-F1
#
_entry.id   AF-A0A529X6X2-F1
#
_cell.length_a   1.000
_cell.length_b   1.000
_cell.length_c   1.000
_cell.angle_alpha   90.00
_cell.angle_beta   90.00
_cell.angle_gamma   90.00
#
_symmetry.space_group_name_H-M   'P 1'
#
loop_
_entity.id
_entity.type
_entity.pdbx_description
1 polymer ?
#
loop_
_entity_poly.entity_id
_entity_poly.type
_entity_poly.pdbx_seq_one_letter_code
_entity_poly.pdbx_strand_id
1 'polypeptide(L)' 'DLIATVPERYTGTLREGLFTFTLPVKLAPLTISLLWHPRLDADPAHRWLRGLVKEVCGGARNPDP' A
#
# COMPACT_ATOMS: atom_id res chain seq x y z
N ASP A 1 1.36 29.08 4.15
CA ASP A 1 1.97 27.81 3.71
C ASP A 1 1.41 26.64 4.50
N LEU A 2 1.16 25.53 3.82
CA LEU A 2 0.57 24.31 4.38
C LEU A 2 1.44 23.11 4.03
N ILE A 3 1.44 22.11 4.91
CA ILE A 3 2.12 20.84 4.72
C ILE A 3 1.18 19.70 5.14
N ALA A 4 1.30 18.55 4.47
CA ALA A 4 0.55 17.35 4.79
C ALA A 4 1.47 16.13 4.82
N THR A 5 1.12 15.15 5.66
CA THR A 5 1.69 13.80 5.63
C THR A 5 0.77 12.90 4.80
N VAL A 6 1.33 12.20 3.81
CA VAL A 6 0.55 11.39 2.87
C VAL A 6 1.16 10.01 2.65
N PRO A 7 0.37 8.96 2.33
CA PRO A 7 0.92 7.66 1.97
C PRO A 7 1.59 7.70 0.59
N GLU A 8 2.90 7.44 0.56
CA GLU A 8 3.77 7.58 -0.63
C GLU A 8 3.18 6.93 -1.90
N ARG A 9 2.77 5.67 -1.81
CA ARG A 9 2.25 4.90 -2.97
C ARG A 9 0.87 5.34 -3.43
N TYR A 10 0.04 5.87 -2.53
CA TYR A 10 -1.32 6.29 -2.84
C TYR A 10 -1.33 7.64 -3.56
N THR A 11 -0.42 8.54 -3.20
CA THR A 11 -0.39 9.91 -3.71
C THR A 11 0.66 10.14 -4.80
N GLY A 12 1.20 9.09 -5.43
CA GLY A 12 2.32 9.20 -6.37
C GLY A 12 2.15 10.26 -7.46
N THR A 13 1.03 10.24 -8.19
CA THR A 13 0.70 11.25 -9.21
C THR A 13 0.08 12.52 -8.62
N LEU A 14 -0.63 12.41 -7.50
CA LEU A 14 -1.29 13.55 -6.84
C LEU A 14 -0.31 14.56 -6.27
N ARG A 15 0.95 14.17 -6.06
CA ARG A 15 2.02 15.03 -5.55
C ARG A 15 2.93 15.60 -6.63
N GLU A 16 2.58 15.44 -7.91
CA GLU A 16 3.30 16.08 -9.02
C GLU A 16 3.31 17.60 -8.86
N GLY A 17 4.47 18.22 -9.08
CA GLY A 17 4.66 19.67 -8.88
C GLY A 17 4.75 20.12 -7.42
N LEU A 18 4.63 19.21 -6.44
CA LEU A 18 4.82 19.51 -5.02
C LEU A 18 6.23 19.15 -4.54
N PHE A 19 6.74 19.90 -3.58
CA PHE A 19 7.95 19.53 -2.86
C PHE A 19 7.64 18.37 -1.89
N THR A 20 8.44 17.30 -1.94
CA THR A 20 8.28 16.11 -1.09
C THR A 20 9.61 15.78 -0.42
N PHE A 21 9.56 15.40 0.86
CA PHE A 21 10.72 15.03 1.65
C PHE A 21 10.36 13.93 2.65
N THR A 22 11.38 13.25 3.18
CA THR A 22 11.19 12.20 4.18
C THR A 22 10.61 12.76 5.48
N LEU A 23 9.70 12.02 6.11
CA LEU A 23 9.09 12.46 7.36
C LEU A 23 10.16 12.67 8.45
N PRO A 24 10.07 13.76 9.24
CA PRO A 24 11.03 14.06 10.30
C PRO A 24 10.84 13.19 11.55
N VAL A 25 9.89 12.26 11.52
CA VAL A 25 9.54 11.35 12.63
C VAL A 25 9.39 9.94 12.11
N LYS A 26 9.72 8.95 12.93
CA LYS A 26 9.45 7.55 12.63
C LYS A 26 7.97 7.27 12.83
N LEU A 27 7.32 6.68 11.82
CA LEU A 27 5.94 6.22 11.89
C LEU A 27 5.90 4.70 11.76
N ALA A 28 4.88 4.08 12.36
CA ALA A 28 4.59 2.68 12.11
C ALA A 28 4.17 2.50 10.63
N PRO A 29 4.62 1.42 9.96
CA PRO A 29 4.18 1.12 8.61
C PRO A 29 2.65 0.95 8.52
N LEU A 30 2.06 1.45 7.44
CA LEU A 30 0.64 1.26 7.16
C LEU A 30 0.40 -0.16 6.61
N THR A 31 -0.46 -0.93 7.27
CA THR A 31 -0.84 -2.28 6.80
C THR A 31 -2.04 -2.19 5.85
N ILE A 32 -1.86 -2.69 4.62
CA ILE A 32 -2.96 -2.84 3.66
C ILE A 32 -3.35 -4.32 3.60
N SER A 33 -4.62 -4.60 3.88
CA SER A 33 -5.16 -5.98 3.96
C SER A 33 -6.21 -6.24 2.89
N LEU A 34 -6.23 -7.46 2.38
CA LEU A 34 -7.36 -7.98 1.60
C LEU A 34 -8.33 -8.67 2.57
N LEU A 35 -9.62 -8.38 2.44
CA LEU A 35 -10.67 -8.99 3.25
C LEU A 35 -11.71 -9.67 2.36
N TRP A 36 -12.23 -10.81 2.81
CA TRP A 36 -13.30 -11.53 2.15
C TRP A 36 -14.11 -12.33 3.18
N HIS A 37 -15.33 -12.69 2.81
CA HIS A 37 -16.15 -13.58 3.64
C HIS A 37 -15.62 -15.02 3.57
N PRO A 38 -15.55 -15.80 4.68
CA PRO A 38 -15.00 -17.16 4.69
C PRO A 38 -15.63 -18.13 3.67
N ARG A 39 -16.91 -17.94 3.34
CA ARG A 39 -17.60 -18.70 2.27
C ARG A 39 -16.93 -18.61 0.90
N LEU A 40 -16.17 -17.54 0.64
CA LEU A 40 -15.45 -17.31 -0.63
C LEU A 40 -13.97 -17.71 -0.54
N ASP A 41 -13.55 -18.33 0.56
CA ASP A 41 -12.17 -18.73 0.71
C ASP A 41 -11.79 -19.81 -0.32
N ALA A 42 -12.69 -20.79 -0.48
CA ALA A 42 -12.52 -21.89 -1.40
C ALA A 42 -12.89 -21.56 -2.86
N ASP A 43 -13.42 -20.38 -3.16
CA ASP A 43 -13.80 -20.05 -4.54
C ASP A 43 -12.56 -19.90 -5.45
N PRO A 44 -12.45 -20.62 -6.58
CA PRO A 44 -11.26 -20.60 -7.43
C PRO A 44 -10.93 -19.22 -8.02
N ALA A 45 -11.95 -18.47 -8.45
CA ALA A 45 -11.75 -17.16 -9.06
C ALA A 45 -11.24 -16.16 -8.02
N HIS A 46 -11.82 -16.17 -6.82
CA HIS A 46 -11.35 -15.33 -5.72
C HIS A 46 -9.93 -15.72 -5.28
N ARG A 47 -9.60 -17.02 -5.19
CA ARG A 47 -8.23 -17.45 -4.86
C ARG A 47 -7.21 -16.96 -5.87
N TRP A 48 -7.50 -17.12 -7.17
CA TRP A 48 -6.64 -16.62 -8.24
C TRP A 48 -6.42 -15.11 -8.13
N LEU A 49 -7.49 -14.32 -8.00
CA LEU A 49 -7.39 -12.88 -7.91
C LEU A 49 -6.60 -12.43 -6.68
N ARG A 50 -6.84 -13.03 -5.50
CA ARG A 50 -6.08 -12.73 -4.29
C ARG A 50 -4.60 -13.08 -4.45
N GLY A 51 -4.29 -14.16 -5.16
CA GLY A 51 -2.92 -14.54 -5.52
C GLY A 51 -2.25 -13.46 -6.36
N LEU A 52 -2.91 -13.04 -7.44
CA LEU A 52 -2.41 -12.00 -8.35
C LEU A 52 -2.18 -10.66 -7.64
N VAL A 53 -3.12 -10.22 -6.79
CA VAL A 53 -2.96 -8.98 -6.01
C VAL A 53 -1.76 -9.08 -5.06
N LYS A 54 -1.57 -10.23 -4.39
CA LYS A 54 -0.41 -10.44 -3.52
C LYS A 54 0.90 -10.44 -4.29
N GLU A 55 0.93 -11.02 -5.48
CA GLU A 55 2.10 -11.03 -6.36
C GLU A 55 2.48 -9.59 -6.79
N VAL A 56 1.52 -8.84 -7.31
CA VAL A 56 1.75 -7.49 -7.84
C VAL A 56 2.05 -6.48 -6.73
N CYS A 57 1.33 -6.55 -5.60
CA CYS A 57 1.45 -5.57 -4.52
C CYS A 57 2.46 -5.96 -3.43
N GLY A 58 2.81 -7.25 -3.31
CA GLY A 58 3.64 -7.78 -2.23
C GLY A 58 5.14 -7.48 -2.34
N GLY A 59 5.62 -7.02 -3.51
CA GLY A 59 7.02 -6.63 -3.76
C GLY A 59 7.48 -5.35 -3.03
N ALA A 60 6.66 -4.82 -2.12
CA ALA A 60 6.90 -3.59 -1.37
C ALA A 60 7.72 -3.78 -0.09
N ARG A 61 8.72 -4.66 -0.09
CA ARG A 61 9.61 -4.79 1.07
C ARG A 61 10.96 -4.18 0.73
N ASN A 62 11.09 -2.87 0.89
CA ASN A 62 12.40 -2.31 1.18
C ASN A 62 12.44 -1.91 2.66
N PRO A 63 12.99 -2.74 3.55
CA PRO A 63 13.51 -2.28 4.81
C PRO A 63 14.98 -1.96 4.56
N ASP A 64 15.29 -0.71 4.23
CA ASP A 64 16.64 -0.19 4.49
C ASP A 64 16.54 0.93 5.54
N PRO A 65 17.58 1.05 6.39
CA PRO A 65 17.54 1.71 7.69
C PRO A 65 17.39 3.24 7.66
#